data_AF-A0A4V2VYU0-F1
#
_entry.id   AF-A0A4V2VYU0-F1
#
_cell.length_a   1.000
_cell.length_b   1.000
_cell.length_c   1.000
_cell.angle_alpha   90.00
_cell.angle_beta   90.00
_cell.angle_gamma   90.00
#
_symmetry.space_group_name_H-M   'P 1'
#
loop_
_entity.id
_entity.type
_entity.pdbx_description
1 polymer ?
#
loop_
_entity_poly.entity_id
_entity_poly.type
_entity_poly.pdbx_seq_one_letter_code
_entity_poly.pdbx_strand_id
1 'polypeptide(L)'
;MTDGYLGPGIWIRIQHRFGPRMMEWFMAGHLILFGSILLLPTETFNQPAWASFRDLFRSEDLLGWIMFWVGILRLVGLIVNGARKKVTPQIRQISAGVGCVIWAGISYGFASSDVVSTWLAIYPLFALGELVNIHRAAHDEGEIRNGSTR
;
A
#
# COMPACT_ATOMS: atom_id res chain seq x y z
N MET A 1 -28.56 -3.00 26.79
CA MET A 1 -27.59 -4.05 26.43
C MET A 1 -28.33 -5.07 25.57
N THR A 2 -27.59 -5.84 24.76
CA THR A 2 -27.99 -6.91 23.79
C THR A 2 -28.67 -6.42 22.49
N ASP A 3 -28.16 -6.59 21.28
CA ASP A 3 -26.96 -7.25 20.77
C ASP A 3 -26.49 -6.50 19.52
N GLY A 4 -25.22 -6.11 19.50
CA GLY A 4 -24.58 -5.66 18.28
C GLY A 4 -24.57 -6.83 17.31
N TYR A 5 -25.24 -6.72 16.17
CA TYR A 5 -25.23 -7.73 15.10
C TYR A 5 -23.79 -8.09 14.70
N LEU A 6 -23.24 -9.10 15.37
CA LEU A 6 -22.03 -9.83 15.01
C LEU A 6 -22.47 -11.03 14.17
N GLY A 7 -22.93 -10.75 12.95
CA GLY A 7 -23.39 -11.76 12.00
C GLY A 7 -22.86 -11.50 10.57
N PRO A 8 -23.32 -12.28 9.57
CA PRO A 8 -22.93 -12.21 8.15
C PRO A 8 -22.81 -10.79 7.57
N GLY A 9 -23.53 -9.82 8.12
CA GLY A 9 -23.48 -8.42 7.73
C GLY A 9 -22.10 -7.74 7.80
N ILE A 10 -21.16 -8.16 8.67
CA ILE A 10 -19.79 -7.61 8.63
C ILE A 10 -19.06 -8.12 7.38
N TRP A 11 -19.12 -9.42 7.15
CA TRP A 11 -18.48 -10.08 6.01
C TRP A 11 -19.05 -9.58 4.68
N ILE A 12 -20.38 -9.45 4.58
CA ILE A 12 -21.07 -8.91 3.41
C ILE A 12 -20.61 -7.46 3.11
N ARG A 13 -20.45 -6.61 4.14
CA ARG A 13 -19.94 -5.24 3.94
C ARG A 13 -18.50 -5.21 3.44
N ILE A 14 -17.64 -6.10 3.93
CA ILE A 14 -16.28 -6.23 3.45
C ILE A 14 -16.28 -6.69 1.98
N GLN A 15 -17.04 -7.73 1.63
CA GLN A 15 -17.15 -8.22 0.26
C GLN A 15 -17.68 -7.15 -0.70
N HIS A 16 -18.71 -6.41 -0.31
CA HIS A 16 -19.27 -5.33 -1.13
C HIS A 16 -18.25 -4.20 -1.38
N ARG A 17 -17.38 -3.91 -0.42
CA ARG A 17 -16.34 -2.87 -0.52
C ARG A 17 -15.03 -3.39 -1.12
N PHE A 18 -14.86 -4.70 -1.24
CA PHE A 18 -13.66 -5.32 -1.78
C PHE A 18 -13.46 -4.95 -3.24
N GLY A 19 -14.47 -5.15 -4.09
CA GLY A 19 -14.40 -4.88 -5.54
C GLY A 19 -13.96 -3.45 -5.85
N PRO A 20 -14.65 -2.42 -5.32
CA PRO A 20 -14.21 -1.04 -5.50
C PRO A 20 -12.77 -0.83 -5.03
N ARG A 21 -12.36 -1.38 -3.88
CA ARG A 21 -11.05 -1.13 -3.27
C ARG A 21 -9.97 -2.12 -3.73
N MET A 22 -10.19 -2.90 -4.78
CA MET A 22 -9.29 -3.99 -5.19
C MET A 22 -7.83 -3.52 -5.34
N MET A 23 -7.61 -2.36 -5.95
CA MET A 23 -6.26 -1.79 -6.11
C MET A 23 -5.59 -1.50 -4.77
N GLU A 24 -6.31 -1.07 -3.74
CA GLU A 24 -5.72 -0.83 -2.43
C GLU A 24 -5.30 -2.13 -1.74
N TRP A 25 -6.11 -3.19 -1.89
CA TRP A 25 -5.76 -4.54 -1.41
C TRP A 25 -4.55 -5.10 -2.14
N PHE A 26 -4.53 -4.96 -3.47
CA PHE A 26 -3.42 -5.37 -4.31
C PHE A 26 -2.11 -4.70 -3.89
N MET A 27 -2.14 -3.38 -3.70
CA MET A 27 -0.96 -2.60 -3.32
C MET A 27 -0.51 -2.88 -1.88
N ALA A 28 -1.45 -3.10 -0.95
CA ALA A 28 -1.11 -3.54 0.40
C ALA A 28 -0.39 -4.90 0.38
N GLY A 29 -0.90 -5.86 -0.41
CA GLY A 29 -0.26 -7.17 -0.59
C GLY A 29 1.14 -7.06 -1.18
N HIS A 30 1.34 -6.21 -2.19
CA HIS A 30 2.67 -5.99 -2.79
C HIS A 30 3.67 -5.38 -1.80
N LEU A 31 3.25 -4.42 -0.98
CA LEU A 31 4.12 -3.87 0.07
C LEU A 31 4.54 -4.94 1.09
N ILE A 32 3.61 -5.78 1.52
CA ILE A 32 3.90 -6.88 2.46
C ILE A 32 4.88 -7.88 1.82
N LEU A 33 4.57 -8.38 0.63
CA LEU A 33 5.37 -9.41 -0.04
C LEU A 33 6.75 -8.89 -0.41
N PHE A 34 6.84 -7.70 -1.02
CA PHE A 34 8.12 -7.10 -1.39
C PHE A 34 8.97 -6.80 -0.16
N GLY A 35 8.37 -6.22 0.89
CA GLY A 35 9.05 -6.00 2.16
C GLY A 35 9.57 -7.30 2.78
N SER A 36 8.79 -8.38 2.71
CA SER A 36 9.20 -9.70 3.21
C SER A 36 10.37 -10.29 2.41
N ILE A 37 10.42 -10.05 1.09
CA ILE A 37 11.53 -10.48 0.24
C ILE A 37 12.82 -9.75 0.61
N LEU A 38 12.76 -8.44 0.87
CA LEU A 38 13.93 -7.66 1.31
C LEU A 38 14.46 -8.07 2.70
N LEU A 39 13.62 -8.73 3.51
CA LEU A 39 14.00 -9.25 4.83
C LEU A 39 14.59 -10.67 4.77
N LEU A 40 14.66 -11.28 3.58
CA LEU A 40 15.40 -12.53 3.41
C LEU A 40 16.89 -12.28 3.59
N PRO A 41 17.68 -13.28 4.04
CA PRO A 41 19.11 -13.13 4.33
C PRO A 41 19.96 -13.10 3.05
N THR A 42 19.62 -12.21 2.13
CA THR A 42 20.29 -11.97 0.87
C THR A 42 20.66 -10.50 0.83
N GLU A 43 21.94 -10.18 1.07
CA GLU A 43 22.43 -8.79 1.07
C GLU A 43 22.50 -8.24 -0.37
N THR A 44 21.35 -8.05 -1.00
CA THR A 44 21.21 -7.65 -2.41
C THR A 44 21.86 -6.30 -2.66
N PHE A 45 21.60 -5.32 -1.79
CA PHE A 45 22.10 -3.94 -1.92
C PHE A 45 23.62 -3.82 -1.77
N ASN A 46 24.30 -4.85 -1.23
CA ASN A 46 25.76 -4.87 -1.12
C ASN A 46 26.44 -5.21 -2.45
N GLN A 47 25.71 -5.76 -3.42
CA GLN A 47 26.28 -6.05 -4.74
C GLN A 47 26.44 -4.75 -5.56
N PRO A 48 27.49 -4.63 -6.38
CA PRO A 48 27.77 -3.40 -7.14
C PRO A 48 26.61 -2.92 -8.03
N ALA A 49 25.86 -3.85 -8.61
CA ALA A 49 24.72 -3.55 -9.48
C ALA A 49 23.57 -2.81 -8.76
N TRP A 50 23.48 -2.93 -7.43
CA TRP A 50 22.43 -2.35 -6.61
C TRP A 50 22.92 -1.20 -5.72
N ALA A 51 24.10 -0.65 -6.00
CA ALA A 51 24.68 0.43 -5.19
C ALA A 51 23.76 1.66 -5.11
N SER A 52 23.03 1.98 -6.17
CA SER A 52 22.04 3.07 -6.18
C SER A 52 20.94 2.89 -5.14
N PHE A 53 20.47 1.66 -4.92
CA PHE A 53 19.47 1.35 -3.89
C PHE A 53 20.02 1.57 -2.48
N ARG A 54 21.28 1.19 -2.25
CA ARG A 54 21.97 1.44 -0.99
C ARG A 54 22.16 2.93 -0.73
N ASP A 55 22.50 3.74 -1.74
CA ASP A 55 22.64 5.18 -1.55
C ASP A 55 21.29 5.86 -1.25
N LEU A 56 20.23 5.39 -1.90
CA LEU A 56 18.88 5.94 -1.74
C LEU A 56 18.22 5.52 -0.41
N PHE A 57 18.24 4.23 -0.09
CA PHE A 57 17.52 3.65 1.04
C PHE A 57 18.39 3.38 2.27
N ARG A 58 19.73 3.40 2.12
CA ARG A 58 20.76 3.10 3.12
C ARG A 58 20.79 1.68 3.67
N SER A 59 19.63 1.04 3.83
CA SER A 59 19.49 -0.28 4.41
C SER A 59 18.34 -1.05 3.76
N GLU A 60 18.65 -2.25 3.28
CA GLU A 60 17.69 -3.21 2.73
C GLU A 60 16.68 -3.65 3.81
N ASP A 61 17.18 -4.03 4.99
CA ASP A 61 16.39 -4.38 6.17
C ASP A 61 15.41 -3.28 6.58
N LEU A 62 15.88 -2.03 6.65
CA LEU A 62 15.03 -0.91 7.04
C LEU A 62 13.89 -0.71 6.03
N LEU A 63 14.21 -0.73 4.74
CA LEU A 63 13.21 -0.63 3.68
C LEU A 63 12.22 -1.80 3.75
N GLY A 64 12.72 -3.03 3.95
CA GLY A 64 11.92 -4.23 4.10
C GLY A 64 10.90 -4.12 5.24
N TRP A 65 11.35 -3.72 6.42
CA TRP A 65 10.48 -3.51 7.57
C TRP A 65 9.46 -2.38 7.37
N ILE A 66 9.87 -1.26 6.76
CA ILE A 66 8.95 -0.16 6.44
C ILE A 66 7.85 -0.65 5.49
N MET A 67 8.21 -1.31 4.39
CA MET A 67 7.25 -1.83 3.41
C MET A 67 6.30 -2.85 4.05
N PHE A 68 6.84 -3.78 4.84
CA PHE A 68 6.05 -4.78 5.54
C PHE A 68 5.02 -4.15 6.47
N TRP A 69 5.45 -3.27 7.39
CA TRP A 69 4.55 -2.68 8.37
C TRP A 69 3.56 -1.69 7.77
N VAL A 70 3.95 -0.92 6.74
CA VAL A 70 3.02 -0.04 6.01
C VAL A 70 1.95 -0.88 5.29
N GLY A 71 2.35 -1.99 4.68
CA GLY A 71 1.42 -2.93 4.04
C GLY A 71 0.43 -3.55 5.04
N ILE A 72 0.91 -4.01 6.21
CA ILE A 72 0.07 -4.54 7.29
C ILE A 72 -0.89 -3.47 7.82
N LEU A 73 -0.40 -2.26 8.10
CA LEU A 73 -1.22 -1.14 8.58
C LEU A 73 -2.33 -0.81 7.56
N ARG A 74 -2.02 -0.83 6.26
CA ARG A 74 -3.03 -0.62 5.22
C ARG A 74 -4.03 -1.76 5.16
N LEU A 75 -3.58 -3.01 5.25
CA LEU A 75 -4.46 -4.18 5.26
C LEU A 75 -5.45 -4.13 6.43
N VAL A 76 -4.97 -3.83 7.63
CA VAL A 76 -5.80 -3.60 8.82
C VAL A 76 -6.76 -2.43 8.60
N GLY A 77 -6.27 -1.32 8.04
CA GLY A 77 -7.08 -0.17 7.66
C GLY A 77 -8.22 -0.53 6.70
N LEU A 78 -7.99 -1.40 5.72
CA LEU A 78 -9.00 -1.88 4.76
C LEU A 78 -10.03 -2.79 5.42
N ILE A 79 -9.60 -3.71 6.28
CA ILE A 79 -10.51 -4.61 7.03
C ILE A 79 -11.42 -3.79 7.96
N VAL A 80 -10.83 -2.90 8.76
CA VAL A 80 -11.58 -2.06 9.71
C VAL A 80 -12.53 -1.12 8.97
N ASN A 81 -12.08 -0.47 7.89
CA ASN A 81 -12.95 0.38 7.06
C ASN A 81 -13.96 -0.41 6.22
N GLY A 82 -13.72 -1.69 5.97
CA GLY A 82 -14.70 -2.60 5.37
C GLY A 82 -15.81 -2.95 6.36
N ALA A 83 -15.45 -3.19 7.63
CA ALA A 83 -16.37 -3.64 8.68
C ALA A 83 -17.28 -2.52 9.23
N ARG A 84 -16.78 -1.29 9.33
CA ARG A 84 -17.47 -0.15 9.97
C ARG A 84 -18.61 0.44 9.11
N LYS A 85 -19.68 0.91 9.75
CA LYS A 85 -20.78 1.64 9.08
C LYS A 85 -20.31 3.00 8.55
N LYS A 86 -19.62 3.78 9.39
CA LYS A 86 -18.96 5.04 9.01
C LYS A 86 -17.50 4.76 8.67
N VAL A 87 -17.08 5.16 7.48
CA VAL A 87 -15.73 4.91 6.94
C VAL A 87 -14.80 6.05 7.36
N THR A 88 -13.52 5.78 7.63
CA THR A 88 -12.50 6.81 7.90
C THR A 88 -11.31 6.58 6.96
N PRO A 89 -11.13 7.39 5.91
CA PRO A 89 -10.16 7.11 4.84
C PRO A 89 -8.72 7.56 5.13
N GLN A 90 -8.45 8.30 6.21
CA GLN A 90 -7.13 8.89 6.48
C GLN A 90 -5.97 7.89 6.48
N ILE A 91 -6.15 6.74 7.14
CA ILE A 91 -5.13 5.66 7.16
C ILE A 91 -4.86 5.13 5.74
N ARG A 92 -5.91 5.01 4.91
CA ARG A 92 -5.79 4.57 3.52
C ARG A 92 -5.03 5.59 2.69
N GLN A 93 -5.35 6.88 2.84
CA GLN A 93 -4.71 7.97 2.10
C GLN A 93 -3.24 8.16 2.48
N ILE A 94 -2.93 8.22 3.78
CA ILE A 94 -1.55 8.41 4.27
C ILE A 94 -0.70 7.21 3.87
N SER A 95 -1.19 5.99 4.10
CA SER A 95 -0.44 4.80 3.70
C SER A 95 -0.23 4.76 2.19
N ALA A 96 -1.22 5.12 1.36
CA ALA A 96 -1.08 5.24 -0.10
C ALA A 96 -0.02 6.27 -0.50
N GLY A 97 0.04 7.42 0.17
CA GLY A 97 1.11 8.41 0.01
C GLY A 97 2.51 7.83 0.26
N VAL A 98 2.68 7.13 1.37
CA VAL A 98 3.95 6.45 1.71
C VAL A 98 4.30 5.40 0.66
N GLY A 99 3.33 4.58 0.25
CA GLY A 99 3.52 3.59 -0.82
C GLY A 99 3.94 4.24 -2.13
N CYS A 100 3.35 5.37 -2.51
CA CYS A 100 3.71 6.10 -3.73
C CYS A 100 5.18 6.52 -3.72
N VAL A 101 5.66 7.07 -2.60
CA VAL A 101 7.07 7.47 -2.44
C VAL A 101 7.99 6.27 -2.53
N ILE A 102 7.63 5.16 -1.88
CA ILE A 102 8.42 3.92 -1.92
C ILE A 102 8.52 3.38 -3.36
N TRP A 103 7.41 3.24 -4.07
CA TRP A 103 7.43 2.71 -5.45
C TRP A 103 8.12 3.63 -6.44
N ALA A 104 8.01 4.95 -6.25
CA ALA A 104 8.79 5.92 -7.02
C ALA A 104 10.29 5.80 -6.71
N GLY A 105 10.67 5.64 -5.44
CA GLY A 105 12.04 5.41 -5.02
C GLY A 105 12.62 4.10 -5.59
N ILE A 106 11.86 3.01 -5.56
CA ILE A 106 12.25 1.74 -6.18
C ILE A 106 12.46 1.91 -7.68
N SER A 107 11.54 2.59 -8.36
CA SER A 107 11.66 2.89 -9.79
C SER A 107 12.91 3.70 -10.09
N TYR A 108 13.21 4.70 -9.26
CA TYR A 108 14.42 5.51 -9.39
C TYR A 108 15.70 4.70 -9.11
N GLY A 109 15.70 3.84 -8.10
CA GLY A 109 16.82 2.95 -7.79
C GLY A 109 17.16 2.06 -8.98
N PHE A 110 16.14 1.49 -9.64
CA PHE A 110 16.33 0.72 -10.87
C PHE A 110 16.80 1.59 -12.04
N ALA A 111 16.21 2.76 -12.25
CA ALA A 111 16.58 3.68 -13.33
C ALA A 111 18.03 4.19 -13.22
N SER A 112 18.54 4.28 -11.99
CA SER A 112 19.92 4.69 -11.69
C SER A 112 20.89 3.50 -11.56
N SER A 113 20.39 2.27 -11.72
CA SER A 113 21.20 1.06 -11.81
C SER A 113 21.41 0.65 -13.27
N ASP A 114 22.49 -0.07 -13.57
CA ASP A 114 22.71 -0.68 -14.89
C ASP A 114 21.87 -1.97 -15.08
N VAL A 115 20.84 -2.20 -14.25
CA VAL A 115 19.99 -3.39 -14.29
C VAL A 115 18.80 -3.16 -15.21
N VAL A 116 18.85 -3.75 -16.40
CA VAL A 116 17.71 -3.80 -17.33
C VAL A 116 16.85 -5.02 -17.00
N SER A 117 15.62 -4.78 -16.56
CA SER A 117 14.64 -5.83 -16.26
C SER A 117 13.22 -5.35 -16.55
N THR A 118 12.21 -6.08 -16.08
CA THR A 118 10.79 -5.71 -16.23
C THR A 118 10.37 -4.52 -15.36
N TRP A 119 11.29 -3.96 -14.54
CA TRP A 119 10.99 -2.91 -13.57
C TRP A 119 10.25 -1.70 -14.16
N LEU A 120 10.60 -1.29 -15.39
CA LEU A 120 10.02 -0.13 -16.06
C LEU A 120 8.52 -0.29 -16.35
N ALA A 121 8.07 -1.53 -16.56
CA ALA A 121 6.67 -1.84 -16.81
C ALA A 121 5.86 -2.04 -15.51
N ILE A 122 6.50 -2.11 -14.34
CA ILE A 122 5.87 -2.54 -13.09
C ILE A 122 5.87 -1.40 -12.07
N TYR A 123 7.04 -1.03 -11.54
CA TYR A 123 7.12 -0.15 -10.37
C TYR A 123 6.68 1.29 -10.61
N PRO A 124 6.90 1.90 -11.80
CA PRO A 124 6.33 3.20 -12.11
C PRO A 124 4.79 3.17 -12.11
N LEU A 125 4.19 2.10 -12.65
CA LEU A 125 2.74 1.92 -12.65
C LEU A 125 2.19 1.69 -11.24
N PHE A 126 2.97 1.06 -10.36
CA PHE A 126 2.63 0.94 -8.94
C PHE A 126 2.59 2.30 -8.25
N ALA A 127 3.55 3.19 -8.51
CA ALA A 127 3.51 4.56 -7.99
C ALA A 127 2.26 5.31 -8.50
N LEU A 128 1.92 5.18 -9.79
CA LEU A 128 0.68 5.76 -10.34
C LEU A 128 -0.58 5.15 -9.71
N GLY A 129 -0.59 3.84 -9.48
CA GLY A 129 -1.68 3.15 -8.79
C GLY A 129 -1.91 3.70 -7.37
N GLU A 130 -0.83 4.06 -6.65
CA GLU A 130 -0.97 4.73 -5.35
C GLU A 130 -1.53 6.14 -5.47
N LEU A 131 -1.15 6.93 -6.48
CA LEU A 131 -1.77 8.24 -6.72
C LEU A 131 -3.29 8.12 -6.94
N VAL A 132 -3.71 7.11 -7.70
CA VAL A 132 -5.14 6.81 -7.88
C VAL A 132 -5.79 6.44 -6.54
N ASN A 133 -5.15 5.62 -5.72
CA ASN A 133 -5.66 5.26 -4.39
C ASN A 133 -5.78 6.49 -3.47
N ILE A 134 -4.81 7.41 -3.49
CA ILE A 134 -4.84 8.67 -2.74
C ILE A 134 -6.04 9.51 -3.19
N HIS A 135 -6.21 9.71 -4.50
CA HIS A 135 -7.33 10.49 -5.05
C HIS A 135 -8.68 9.91 -4.63
N ARG A 136 -8.83 8.59 -4.72
CA ARG A 136 -10.06 7.89 -4.32
C ARG A 136 -10.34 7.98 -2.82
N ALA A 137 -9.31 7.82 -1.98
CA ALA A 137 -9.45 7.95 -0.54
C ALA A 137 -9.80 9.39 -0.12
N ALA A 138 -9.25 10.40 -0.79
CA ALA A 138 -9.58 11.81 -0.57
C ALA A 138 -11.03 12.13 -1.00
N HIS A 139 -11.48 11.56 -2.12
CA HIS A 139 -12.88 11.68 -2.56
C HIS A 139 -13.84 11.07 -1.55
N ASP A 140 -13.54 9.86 -1.04
CA ASP A 140 -14.31 9.21 0.04
C ASP A 140 -14.40 10.12 1.30
N GLU A 141 -13.33 10.87 1.62
CA GLU A 141 -13.33 11.81 2.77
C GLU A 141 -14.23 13.02 2.52
N GLY A 142 -14.18 13.57 1.30
CA GLY A 142 -15.00 14.70 0.88
C GLY A 142 -16.50 14.40 0.93
N GLU A 143 -16.93 13.22 0.48
CA GLU A 143 -18.33 12.81 0.53
C GLU A 143 -18.86 12.71 1.97
N ILE A 144 -18.05 12.18 2.88
CA ILE A 144 -18.39 12.06 4.31
C ILE A 144 -18.51 13.44 4.94
N ARG A 145 -17.59 14.37 4.63
CA ARG A 145 -17.59 15.73 5.18
C ARG A 145 -18.78 16.56 4.67
N ASN A 146 -19.19 16.34 3.42
CA ASN A 146 -20.29 17.08 2.79
C ASN A 146 -21.67 16.47 3.08
N GLY A 147 -21.76 15.39 3.86
CA GLY A 147 -23.03 14.76 4.26
C GLY A 147 -23.79 14.07 3.11
N SER A 148 -23.15 13.91 1.94
CA SER A 148 -23.73 13.23 0.78
C SER A 148 -23.57 11.71 0.93
N THR A 149 -24.27 11.12 1.88
CA THR A 149 -24.47 9.66 1.91
C THR A 149 -25.52 9.29 0.87
N ARG A 150 -25.09 8.74 -0.27
CA ARG A 150 -25.97 7.92 -1.13
C ARG A 150 -26.15 6.54 -0.52
#